data_AF-A0A938Y157-F1
#
_entry.id   AF-A0A938Y157-F1
#
_cell.length_a   1.000
_cell.length_b   1.000
_cell.length_c   1.000
_cell.angle_alpha   90.00
_cell.angle_beta   90.00
_cell.angle_gamma   90.00
#
_symmetry.space_group_name_H-M   'P 1'
#
loop_
_entity.id
_entity.type
_entity.pdbx_description
1 polymer ?
#
loop_
_entity_poly.entity_id
_entity_poly.type
_entity_poly.pdbx_seq_one_letter_code
_entity_poly.pdbx_strand_id
1 'polypeptide(L)' 'MRDKLLEKIELLRQQMVKIGLECGLDHPDVLEYSKRIDQLHNQLIEMDHSLSKVESKSKTYGFYILENKANFA' A
#
# COMPACT_ATOMS: atom_id res chain seq x y z
N MET A 1 4.30 4.96 -15.22
CA MET A 1 2.91 5.17 -14.72
C MET A 1 2.68 4.35 -13.45
N ARG A 2 3.11 3.08 -13.46
CA ARG A 2 3.11 2.16 -12.32
C ARG A 2 3.90 2.68 -11.10
N ASP A 3 5.09 3.24 -11.29
CA ASP A 3 5.92 3.74 -10.19
C ASP A 3 5.26 4.89 -9.42
N LYS A 4 4.52 5.76 -10.12
CA LYS A 4 3.76 6.86 -9.50
C LYS A 4 2.60 6.35 -8.64
N LEU A 5 1.98 5.22 -9.01
CA LEU A 5 0.94 4.60 -8.20
C LEU A 5 1.52 3.94 -6.96
N LEU A 6 2.66 3.26 -7.09
CA LEU A 6 3.36 2.66 -5.96
C LEU A 6 3.82 3.72 -4.95
N GLU A 7 4.41 4.82 -5.43
CA GLU A 7 4.79 5.96 -4.59
C GLU A 7 3.57 6.55 -3.86
N LYS A 8 2.42 6.66 -4.55
CA LYS A 8 1.19 7.16 -3.94
C LYS A 8 0.61 6.22 -2.88
N ILE A 9 0.69 4.91 -3.13
CA ILE A 9 0.30 3.88 -2.15
C ILE A 9 1.17 3.98 -0.90
N GLU A 10 2.48 4.09 -1.08
CA GLU A 10 3.42 4.19 0.05
C GLU A 10 3.22 5.48 0.86
N LEU A 11 2.98 6.61 0.18
CA LEU A 11 2.70 7.87 0.85
C LEU A 11 1.41 7.78 1.69
N LEU A 12 0.35 7.19 1.15
CA LEU A 12 -0.90 6.95 1.89
C LEU A 12 -0.69 6.00 3.08
N ARG A 13 0.16 4.97 2.92
CA ARG A 13 0.53 4.07 4.01
C ARG A 13 1.24 4.82 5.14
N GLN A 14 2.17 5.71 4.82
CA GLN A 14 2.86 6.52 5.82
C GLN A 14 1.90 7.47 6.55
N GLN A 15 0.96 8.09 5.83
CA GLN A 15 -0.09 8.92 6.44
C GLN A 15 -0.99 8.10 7.37
N MET A 16 -1.40 6.91 6.95
CA MET A 16 -2.18 5.98 7.78
C MET A 16 -1.44 5.63 9.08
N VAL A 17 -0.16 5.29 8.99
CA VAL A 17 0.67 4.96 10.16
C VAL A 17 0.82 6.16 11.09
N LYS A 18 1.05 7.36 10.53
CA LYS A 18 1.16 8.58 11.32
C LYS A 18 -0.14 8.85 12.10
N ILE A 19 -1.29 8.73 11.45
CA ILE A 19 -2.60 8.93 12.10
C ILE A 19 -2.89 7.80 13.09
N GLY A 20 -2.49 6.57 12.80
CA GLY A 20 -2.59 5.46 13.75
C GLY A 20 -1.73 5.66 15.01
N LEU A 21 -0.59 6.34 14.88
CA LEU A 21 0.26 6.72 16.01
C LEU A 21 -0.32 7.90 16.80
N GLU A 22 -0.89 8.89 16.13
CA GLU A 22 -1.44 10.10 16.76
C GLU A 22 -2.82 9.89 17.38
N CYS A 23 -3.71 9.15 16.70
CA CYS A 23 -5.12 9.00 17.04
C CYS A 23 -5.53 7.58 17.43
N GLY A 24 -4.62 6.60 17.31
CA GLY A 24 -4.89 5.18 17.52
C GLY A 24 -5.33 4.44 16.25
N LEU A 25 -5.12 3.12 16.24
CA LEU A 25 -5.42 2.26 15.08
C LEU A 25 -6.93 2.12 14.81
N ASP A 26 -7.77 2.34 15.82
CA ASP A 26 -9.23 2.29 15.71
C ASP A 26 -9.84 3.60 15.17
N HIS A 27 -9.01 4.59 14.82
CA HIS A 27 -9.50 5.85 14.30
C HIS A 27 -10.17 5.64 12.93
N PRO A 28 -11.36 6.23 12.67
CA PRO A 28 -12.07 6.06 11.40
C PRO A 28 -11.22 6.47 10.18
N ASP A 29 -10.35 7.47 10.34
CA ASP A 29 -9.45 7.89 9.27
C ASP A 29 -8.47 6.78 8.89
N VAL A 30 -7.91 6.03 9.85
CA VAL A 30 -7.00 4.89 9.57
C VAL A 30 -7.72 3.84 8.72
N LEU A 31 -8.99 3.56 9.04
CA LEU A 31 -9.82 2.66 8.26
C LEU A 31 -10.09 3.20 6.85
N GLU A 32 -10.30 4.51 6.71
CA GLU A 32 -10.48 5.15 5.41
C GLU A 32 -9.21 5.07 4.55
N TYR A 33 -8.05 5.39 5.13
CA TYR A 33 -6.76 5.26 4.46
C TYR A 33 -6.48 3.81 4.06
N SER A 34 -6.79 2.83 4.93
CA SER A 34 -6.66 1.40 4.60
C SER A 34 -7.51 1.02 3.38
N LYS A 35 -8.77 1.46 3.32
CA LYS A 35 -9.65 1.20 2.17
C LYS A 35 -9.12 1.87 0.90
N ARG A 36 -8.60 3.09 1.01
CA ARG A 36 -8.03 3.84 -0.12
C ARG A 36 -6.80 3.15 -0.70
N ILE A 37 -5.92 2.65 0.17
CA ILE A 37 -4.73 1.88 -0.20
C ILE A 37 -5.14 0.60 -0.94
N ASP A 38 -6.11 -0.14 -0.39
CA ASP A 38 -6.61 -1.37 -1.02
C ASP A 38 -7.19 -1.14 -2.42
N GLN A 39 -7.98 -0.07 -2.58
CA GLN A 39 -8.53 0.31 -3.89
C GLN A 39 -7.44 0.63 -4.92
N LEU A 40 -6.40 1.37 -4.52
CA LEU A 40 -5.27 1.67 -5.40
C LEU A 40 -4.47 0.41 -5.74
N HIS A 41 -4.33 -0.52 -4.80
CA HIS A 41 -3.75 -1.83 -5.05
C HIS A 41 -4.56 -2.62 -6.08
N ASN A 42 -5.88 -2.69 -5.94
CA ASN A 42 -6.75 -3.39 -6.88
C ASN A 42 -6.66 -2.79 -8.28
N GLN A 43 -6.63 -1.45 -8.39
CA GLN A 43 -6.43 -0.77 -9.69
C GLN A 43 -5.06 -1.09 -10.31
N LEU A 44 -4.01 -1.17 -9.50
CA LEU A 44 -2.66 -1.53 -9.97
C LEU A 44 -2.62 -2.96 -10.49
N ILE A 45 -3.28 -3.89 -9.78
CA ILE A 45 -3.42 -5.28 -10.21
C ILE A 45 -4.23 -5.36 -11.51
N GLU A 46 -5.33 -4.63 -11.63
CA GLU A 46 -6.16 -4.64 -12.86
C GLU A 46 -5.38 -4.10 -14.07
N MET A 47 -4.61 -3.01 -13.90
CA MET A 47 -3.73 -2.50 -14.94
C MET A 47 -2.67 -3.52 -15.35
N ASP A 48 -2.05 -4.21 -14.41
CA ASP A 48 -1.12 -5.31 -14.70
C ASP A 48 -1.79 -6.47 -15.43
N HIS A 49 -2.97 -6.88 -14.96
CA HIS A 49 -3.69 -8.02 -15.49
C HIS A 49 -4.19 -7.77 -16.92
N SER A 50 -4.48 -6.50 -17.26
CA SER A 50 -4.78 -6.07 -18.63
C SER A 50 -3.56 -6.12 -19.56
N LEU A 51 -2.35 -6.00 -19.02
CA LEU A 51 -1.08 -6.12 -19.75
C LEU A 51 -0.58 -7.57 -19.84
N SER A 52 -0.97 -8.44 -18.90
CA SER A 52 -0.53 -9.84 -18.79
C SER A 52 -1.64 -10.85 -19.07
N LYS A 53 -2.06 -11.00 -20.33
CA LYS A 53 -2.67 -12.27 -20.79
C LYS A 53 -1.65 -13.39 -20.98
N VAL A 54 -0.38 -13.16 -20.65
CA VAL A 54 0.70 -14.13 -20.78
C VAL A 54 1.40 -14.24 -19.42
N GLU A 55 1.34 -15.44 -18.85
CA GLU A 55 2.06 -15.93 -17.67
C GLU A 55 1.54 -15.53 -16.28
N SER A 56 0.59 -16.35 -15.83
CA SER A 56 0.66 -17.06 -14.54
C SER A 56 1.94 -16.83 -13.73
N LYS A 57 1.87 -15.93 -12.74
CA LYS A 57 2.56 -16.03 -11.44
C LYS A 57 1.95 -15.01 -10.48
N SER A 58 1.09 -15.52 -9.62
CA SER A 58 0.72 -14.97 -8.32
C SER A 58 1.98 -14.65 -7.51
N LYS A 59 2.68 -13.57 -7.87
CA LYS A 59 3.52 -12.84 -6.93
C LYS A 59 2.58 -11.82 -6.31
N THR A 60 1.82 -12.26 -5.32
CA THR A 60 1.33 -11.40 -4.25
C THR A 60 2.52 -10.51 -3.91
N TYR A 61 2.46 -9.23 -4.27
CA TYR A 61 3.56 -8.30 -3.99
C TYR A 61 3.68 -8.27 -2.48
N GLY A 62 4.58 -9.12 -1.97
CA GLY A 62 4.84 -9.28 -0.57
C GLY A 62 5.16 -7.90 -0.05
N PHE A 63 4.32 -7.45 0.88
CA PHE A 63 4.55 -6.38 1.83
C PHE A 63 5.97 -5.82 1.68
N TYR A 64 6.09 -4.68 0.99
CA TYR A 64 7.28 -3.86 1.15
C TYR A 64 7.22 -3.30 2.57
N ILE A 65 7.51 -4.15 3.57
CA ILE A 65 8.09 -3.68 4.81
C ILE A 65 9.44 -3.14 4.37
N LEU A 66 9.46 -1.86 3.99
CA LEU A 66 10.68 -1.10 4.02
C LEU A 66 11.08 -1.13 5.51
N GLU A 67 11.87 -2.13 5.90
CA GLU A 67 12.63 -2.15 7.15
C GLU A 67 13.60 -0.97 7.05
N ASN A 68 13.07 0.23 7.21
CA ASN A 68 13.88 1.35 7.60
C ASN A 68 14.29 1.00 9.02
N LYS A 69 15.54 0.56 9.17
CA LYS A 69 16.24 0.28 10.43
C LYS A 69 15.81 1.27 11.52
N ALA A 70 14.74 0.96 12.23
CA ALA A 70 14.38 1.63 13.44
C ALA A 70 15.26 0.98 14.51
N ASN A 71 16.45 1.55 14.71
CA ASN A 71 17.21 1.33 15.93
C ASN A 71 16.34 1.82 17.08
N PHE A 72 15.55 0.93 17.66
CA PHE A 72 15.08 1.11 19.03
C PHE A 72 16.29 0.87 19.92
N ALA A 73 16.89 1.99 20.33
CA ALA A 73 17.96 2.05 21.32
C ALA A 73 17.47 1.63 22.71
#